data_AF-W4VLF3-F1
#
_entry.id   AF-W4VLF3-F1
#
_cell.length_a   1.000
_cell.length_b   1.000
_cell.length_c   1.000
_cell.angle_alpha   90.00
_cell.angle_beta   90.00
_cell.angle_gamma   90.00
#
_symmetry.space_group_name_H-M   'P 1'
#
loop_
_entity.id
_entity.type
_entity.pdbx_description
1 polymer ?
#
loop_
_entity_poly.entity_id
_entity_poly.type
_entity_poly.pdbx_seq_one_letter_code
_entity_poly.pdbx_strand_id
1 'polypeptide(L)'
;MLGELEAEDKSFVTNILNSPGIVESVEQTAEDQGILNVKEEEQPSGWVTFLTTMIPFVIIFILFFFLLNQAQGGGSRVMNFGKSKAKMYNEEKKKVGFRDVAGADEEKQELVEVVDFLKDPRKFTAIGAKIPKGGFY
;
A
#
# COMPACT_ATOMS: atom_id res chain seq x y z
N MET A 1 -6.89 -11.17 42.17
CA MET A 1 -6.54 -11.28 43.60
C MET A 1 -5.50 -12.39 43.76
N LEU A 2 -4.29 -12.06 44.18
CA LEU A 2 -3.19 -13.01 44.43
C LEU A 2 -3.09 -13.22 45.94
N GLY A 3 -3.58 -14.36 46.43
CA GLY A 3 -3.43 -14.75 47.83
C GLY A 3 -2.14 -15.53 48.03
N GLU A 4 -1.34 -15.13 49.02
CA GLU A 4 -0.12 -15.82 49.45
C GLU A 4 -0.35 -16.33 50.88
N LEU A 5 -0.47 -17.64 51.04
CA LEU A 5 -0.62 -18.27 52.36
C LEU A 5 0.75 -18.77 52.84
N GLU A 6 1.26 -18.19 53.93
CA GLU A 6 2.46 -18.67 54.63
C GLU A 6 2.12 -19.89 55.49
N ALA A 7 2.16 -21.07 54.89
CA ALA A 7 2.37 -22.31 55.62
C ALA A 7 3.17 -23.28 54.74
N GLU A 8 4.41 -23.55 55.15
CA GLU A 8 5.32 -24.56 54.58
C GLU A 8 5.57 -24.51 53.06
N ASP A 9 6.46 -23.62 52.63
CA ASP A 9 7.39 -23.77 51.48
C ASP A 9 6.81 -24.33 50.14
N LYS A 10 5.50 -24.17 49.92
CA LYS A 10 4.77 -24.62 48.73
C LYS A 10 3.78 -23.53 48.31
N SER A 11 4.23 -22.63 47.45
CA SER A 11 3.37 -21.62 46.84
C SER A 11 2.54 -22.24 45.70
N PHE A 12 1.22 -22.17 45.77
CA PHE A 12 0.35 -22.44 44.64
C PHE A 12 -0.35 -21.14 44.20
N VAL A 13 -0.29 -20.84 42.90
CA VAL A 13 -0.99 -19.70 42.31
C VAL A 13 -2.25 -20.23 41.64
N THR A 14 -3.42 -19.80 42.11
CA THR A 14 -4.69 -20.15 41.47
C THR A 14 -5.40 -18.89 41.00
N ASN A 15 -5.83 -18.90 39.74
CA ASN A 15 -6.58 -17.79 39.16
C ASN A 15 -8.07 -18.05 39.40
N ILE A 16 -8.62 -17.40 40.42
CA ILE A 16 -10.04 -17.54 40.78
C ILE A 16 -10.85 -16.60 39.89
N LEU A 17 -11.90 -17.12 39.26
CA LEU A 17 -12.86 -16.29 38.54
C LEU A 17 -13.57 -15.38 39.54
N ASN A 18 -13.60 -14.08 39.24
CA ASN A 18 -14.26 -13.06 40.05
C ASN A 18 -15.78 -13.30 40.07
N SER A 19 -16.23 -14.17 40.97
CA SER A 19 -17.62 -14.48 41.26
C SER A 19 -17.92 -14.01 42.68
N PRO A 20 -18.90 -13.10 42.88
CA PRO A 20 -19.13 -12.43 44.17
C PRO A 20 -19.22 -13.38 45.37
N GLY A 21 -19.91 -14.53 45.23
CA GLY A 21 -20.08 -15.47 46.35
C GLY A 21 -18.86 -16.35 46.67
N ILE A 22 -17.94 -16.53 45.72
CA ILE A 22 -16.69 -17.28 45.97
C ILE A 22 -15.65 -16.35 46.58
N VAL A 23 -15.62 -15.08 46.14
CA VAL A 23 -14.74 -14.06 46.70
C VAL A 23 -15.11 -13.80 48.17
N GLU A 24 -16.40 -13.63 48.48
CA GLU A 24 -16.89 -13.37 49.84
C GLU A 24 -16.60 -14.53 50.82
N SER A 25 -16.76 -15.79 50.38
CA SER A 25 -16.47 -16.96 51.23
C SER A 25 -14.98 -17.22 51.42
N VAL A 26 -14.15 -16.89 50.44
CA VAL A 26 -12.68 -16.96 50.53
C VAL A 26 -12.15 -15.82 51.40
N GLU A 27 -12.68 -14.60 51.29
CA GLU A 27 -12.35 -13.47 52.16
C GLU A 27 -12.70 -13.77 53.62
N GLN A 28 -13.92 -14.27 53.89
CA GLN A 28 -14.36 -14.59 55.24
C GLN A 28 -13.53 -15.70 55.90
N THR A 29 -13.18 -16.75 55.16
CA THR A 29 -12.36 -17.86 55.68
C THR A 29 -10.89 -17.45 55.88
N ALA A 30 -10.43 -16.44 55.14
CA ALA A 30 -9.05 -15.99 55.18
C ALA A 30 -8.81 -14.86 56.21
N GLU A 31 -9.82 -14.05 56.54
CA GLU A 31 -9.80 -13.11 57.67
C GLU A 31 -9.63 -13.85 59.01
N ASP A 32 -10.34 -14.98 59.20
CA ASP A 32 -10.27 -15.79 60.43
C ASP A 32 -8.89 -16.41 60.68
N GLN A 33 -8.08 -16.58 59.62
CA GLN A 33 -6.76 -17.21 59.70
C GLN A 33 -5.62 -16.19 59.82
N GLY A 34 -5.85 -14.90 59.59
CA GLY A 34 -4.85 -13.84 59.75
C GLY A 34 -3.69 -13.87 58.74
N ILE A 35 -3.82 -14.61 57.63
CA ILE A 35 -2.77 -14.83 56.61
C ILE A 35 -3.15 -14.20 55.28
N LEU A 36 -3.53 -12.92 55.25
CA LEU A 36 -3.69 -12.21 53.98
C LEU A 36 -2.92 -10.89 53.98
N ASN A 37 -1.78 -10.93 53.32
CA ASN A 37 -1.14 -9.74 52.76
C ASN A 37 -1.72 -9.53 51.37
N VAL A 38 -2.83 -8.79 51.28
CA VAL A 38 -3.48 -8.43 50.01
C VAL A 38 -2.53 -7.50 49.25
N LYS A 39 -1.68 -8.06 48.40
CA LYS A 39 -0.90 -7.29 47.43
C LYS A 39 -1.84 -6.93 46.29
N GLU A 40 -2.28 -5.68 46.28
CA GLU A 40 -2.98 -5.10 45.13
C GLU A 40 -2.14 -5.35 43.88
N GLU A 41 -2.77 -5.88 42.83
CA GLU A 41 -2.10 -6.13 41.55
C GLU A 41 -1.43 -4.82 41.10
N GLU A 42 -0.13 -4.85 40.78
CA GLU A 42 0.61 -3.68 40.30
C GLU A 42 -0.07 -3.19 39.02
N GLN A 43 -1.02 -2.27 39.19
CA GLN A 43 -1.73 -1.70 38.06
C GLN A 43 -0.69 -0.95 37.24
N PRO A 44 -0.61 -1.19 35.92
CA PRO A 44 0.29 -0.44 35.09
C PRO A 44 0.02 1.05 35.30
N SER A 45 1.08 1.81 35.61
CA SER A 45 0.99 3.25 35.86
C SER A 45 0.10 3.88 34.78
N GLY A 46 -0.87 4.71 35.17
CA GLY A 46 -1.82 5.30 34.22
C GLY A 46 -1.14 6.00 33.03
N TRP A 47 0.09 6.48 33.23
CA TRP A 47 0.96 7.00 32.17
C TRP A 47 1.42 5.94 31.17
N VAL A 48 1.80 4.74 31.63
CA VAL A 48 2.19 3.62 30.76
C VAL A 48 1.01 3.15 29.93
N THR A 49 -0.17 3.02 30.56
CA THR A 49 -1.42 2.67 29.86
C THR A 49 -1.77 3.74 28.82
N PHE A 50 -1.75 5.02 29.19
CA PHE A 50 -2.02 6.13 28.28
C PHE A 50 -1.06 6.17 27.08
N LEU A 51 0.24 6.05 27.32
CA LEU A 51 1.25 6.05 26.25
C LEU A 51 1.09 4.85 25.32
N THR A 52 0.82 3.66 25.87
CA THR A 52 0.63 2.43 25.09
C THR A 52 -0.61 2.53 24.20
N THR A 53 -1.72 3.05 24.73
CA THR A 53 -2.95 3.27 23.95
C THR A 53 -2.78 4.33 22.86
N MET A 54 -1.87 5.29 23.03
CA MET A 54 -1.59 6.34 22.03
C MET A 54 -0.75 5.88 20.84
N ILE A 55 0.04 4.80 20.96
CA ILE A 55 0.89 4.27 19.88
C ILE A 55 0.16 4.12 18.52
N PRO A 56 -0.99 3.41 18.42
CA PRO A 56 -1.67 3.25 17.13
C PRO A 56 -2.12 4.58 16.51
N PHE A 57 -2.54 5.55 17.33
CA PHE A 57 -2.94 6.88 16.84
C PHE A 57 -1.75 7.68 16.32
N VAL A 58 -0.60 7.62 17.01
CA VAL A 58 0.65 8.27 16.57
C VAL A 58 1.11 7.70 15.23
N ILE A 59 1.05 6.38 15.04
CA ILE A 59 1.41 5.74 13.77
C ILE A 59 0.52 6.25 12.63
N ILE A 60 -0.80 6.28 12.84
CA ILE A 60 -1.76 6.79 11.84
C ILE A 60 -1.47 8.26 11.55
N PHE A 61 -1.23 9.07 12.57
CA PHE A 61 -0.92 10.49 12.43
C PHE A 61 0.35 10.73 11.60
N ILE A 62 1.42 9.98 11.87
CA ILE A 62 2.68 10.06 11.11
C ILE A 62 2.44 9.65 9.64
N LEU A 63 1.70 8.56 9.40
CA LEU A 63 1.37 8.11 8.05
C LEU A 63 0.58 9.17 7.30
N PHE A 64 -0.44 9.75 7.93
CA PHE A 64 -1.29 10.78 7.32
C PHE A 64 -0.50 12.06 7.06
N PHE A 65 0.34 12.48 8.00
CA PHE A 65 1.25 13.63 7.84
C PHE A 65 2.23 13.41 6.67
N PHE A 66 2.77 12.19 6.53
CA PHE A 66 3.63 11.84 5.40
C PHE A 66 2.88 11.89 4.06
N LEU A 67 1.66 11.34 4.00
CA LEU A 67 0.83 11.39 2.79
C LEU A 67 0.46 12.82 2.40
N LEU A 68 0.09 13.66 3.37
CA LEU A 68 -0.27 15.07 3.13
C LEU A 68 0.94 15.89 2.68
N ASN A 69 2.12 15.70 3.29
CA ASN A 69 3.35 16.34 2.87
C ASN A 69 3.80 15.88 1.47
N GLN A 70 3.63 14.60 1.15
CA GLN A 70 3.91 14.07 -0.18
C GLN A 70 2.95 14.64 -1.24
N ALA A 71 1.68 14.85 -0.89
CA ALA A 71 0.69 15.44 -1.78
C ALA A 71 0.96 16.94 -2.04
N GLN A 72 1.42 17.69 -1.03
CA GLN A 72 1.66 19.14 -1.17
C GLN A 72 2.96 19.46 -1.94
N GLY A 73 4.00 18.62 -1.83
CA GLY A 73 5.26 18.75 -2.57
C GLY A 73 5.23 18.18 -4.01
N GLY A 74 4.12 17.56 -4.41
CA GLY A 74 3.99 16.85 -5.68
C GLY A 74 2.59 16.87 -6.28
N GLY A 75 1.77 17.88 -5.94
CA GLY A 75 0.33 18.01 -6.22
C GLY A 75 -0.11 17.91 -7.68
N SER A 76 0.83 17.76 -8.59
CA SER A 76 0.60 17.47 -10.00
C SER A 76 0.37 15.97 -10.26
N ARG A 77 0.92 15.05 -9.47
CA ARG A 77 0.92 13.62 -9.84
C ARG A 77 -0.46 12.98 -9.75
N VAL A 78 -1.22 13.24 -8.67
CA VAL A 78 -2.57 12.65 -8.47
C VAL A 78 -3.61 13.26 -9.43
N MET A 79 -3.55 14.56 -9.72
CA MET A 79 -4.41 15.22 -10.71
C MET A 79 -4.06 14.88 -12.18
N ASN A 80 -2.88 14.30 -12.44
CA ASN A 80 -2.47 13.87 -13.77
C ASN A 80 -2.77 12.39 -14.07
N PHE A 81 -3.24 11.59 -13.10
CA PHE A 81 -3.64 10.19 -13.38
C PHE A 81 -4.84 10.06 -14.32
N GLY A 82 -5.62 11.13 -14.53
CA GLY A 82 -6.73 11.17 -15.49
C GLY A 82 -6.44 11.97 -16.77
N LYS A 83 -5.31 12.68 -16.86
CA LYS A 83 -4.96 13.47 -18.05
C LYS A 83 -4.10 12.62 -18.96
N SER A 84 -4.66 12.22 -20.10
CA SER A 84 -3.92 11.58 -21.19
C SER A 84 -2.59 12.32 -21.42
N LYS A 85 -1.47 11.58 -21.41
CA LYS A 85 -0.16 12.06 -21.89
C LYS A 85 -0.15 12.16 -23.42
N ALA A 86 -1.20 12.71 -24.02
CA ALA A 86 -1.19 13.05 -25.43
C ALA A 86 -0.12 14.14 -25.59
N LYS A 87 1.00 13.76 -26.22
CA LYS A 87 2.00 14.70 -26.67
C LYS A 87 1.29 15.64 -27.64
N MET A 88 1.00 16.87 -27.21
CA MET A 88 0.54 17.93 -28.11
C MET A 88 1.63 18.10 -29.16
N TYR A 89 1.38 17.54 -30.34
CA TYR A 89 2.27 17.66 -31.47
C TYR A 89 2.16 19.10 -31.95
N ASN A 90 3.05 19.97 -31.47
CA ASN A 90 3.14 21.33 -31.97
C ASN A 90 3.69 21.23 -33.39
N GLU A 91 2.95 21.73 -34.39
CA GLU A 91 3.33 21.72 -35.81
C GLU A 91 4.50 22.67 -36.13
N GLU A 92 5.57 22.66 -35.33
CA GLU A 92 6.86 23.09 -35.85
C GLU A 92 7.31 22.03 -36.85
N LYS A 93 6.91 22.25 -38.11
CA LYS A 93 7.04 21.35 -39.27
C LYS A 93 8.48 20.91 -39.49
N LYS A 94 8.95 19.93 -38.72
CA LYS A 94 10.15 19.16 -39.06
C LYS A 94 9.73 18.13 -40.11
N LYS A 95 9.77 18.55 -41.38
CA LYS A 95 9.57 17.65 -42.53
C LYS A 95 10.76 16.70 -42.61
N VAL A 96 10.67 15.55 -41.95
CA VAL A 96 11.62 14.44 -42.12
C VAL A 96 11.19 13.59 -43.30
N GLY A 97 12.12 13.27 -44.19
CA GLY A 97 11.89 12.37 -45.32
C GLY A 97 12.70 11.08 -45.19
N PHE A 98 12.46 10.12 -46.09
CA PHE A 98 13.23 8.87 -46.16
C PHE A 98 14.74 9.07 -46.35
N ARG A 99 15.14 10.23 -46.87
CA ARG A 99 16.55 10.63 -47.07
C ARG A 99 17.26 10.94 -45.76
N ASP A 100 16.52 11.28 -44.71
CA ASP A 100 17.04 11.63 -43.39
C ASP A 100 17.18 10.39 -42.47
N VAL A 101 16.88 9.19 -42.99
CA VAL A 101 16.94 7.91 -42.27
C VAL A 101 18.11 7.08 -42.82
N ALA A 102 19.14 6.88 -42.01
CA ALA A 102 20.32 6.08 -42.36
C ALA A 102 20.17 4.62 -41.87
N GLY A 103 20.69 3.66 -42.65
CA GLY A 103 20.89 2.28 -42.22
C GLY A 103 19.69 1.32 -42.31
N ALA A 104 18.54 1.77 -42.80
CA ALA A 104 17.31 0.96 -42.93
C ALA A 104 16.83 0.90 -44.39
N ASP A 105 17.72 0.50 -45.31
CA ASP A 105 17.44 0.58 -46.75
C ASP A 105 16.36 -0.43 -47.19
N GLU A 106 16.32 -1.62 -46.59
CA GLU A 106 15.32 -2.66 -46.86
C GLU A 106 13.93 -2.22 -46.40
N GLU A 107 13.82 -1.71 -45.18
CA GLU A 107 12.56 -1.26 -44.57
C GLU A 107 12.05 0.02 -45.23
N LYS A 108 12.95 0.92 -45.66
CA LYS A 108 12.57 2.09 -46.47
C LYS A 108 11.95 1.67 -47.79
N GLN A 109 12.46 0.63 -48.44
CA GLN A 109 11.93 0.16 -49.73
C GLN A 109 10.52 -0.43 -49.58
N GLU A 110 10.27 -1.19 -48.52
CA GLU A 110 8.93 -1.70 -48.19
C GLU A 110 7.95 -0.56 -47.89
N LEU A 111 8.36 0.43 -47.07
CA LEU A 111 7.51 1.58 -46.75
C LEU A 111 7.23 2.48 -47.96
N VAL A 112 8.16 2.58 -48.91
CA VAL A 112 7.94 3.32 -50.17
C VAL A 112 6.82 2.68 -51.00
N GLU A 113 6.73 1.36 -51.05
CA GLU A 113 5.64 0.65 -51.72
C GLU A 113 4.29 0.96 -51.08
N VAL A 114 4.22 0.92 -49.74
CA VAL A 114 3.00 1.27 -48.99
C VAL A 114 2.59 2.71 -49.26
N VAL A 115 3.56 3.65 -49.30
CA VAL A 115 3.28 5.05 -49.62
C VAL A 115 2.84 5.23 -51.08
N ASP A 116 3.41 4.50 -52.05
CA ASP A 116 2.97 4.54 -53.45
C ASP A 116 1.54 4.00 -53.60
N PHE A 117 1.22 2.92 -52.88
CA PHE A 117 -0.15 2.39 -52.80
C PHE A 117 -1.14 3.41 -52.22
N LEU A 118 -0.78 4.09 -51.12
CA LEU A 118 -1.63 5.11 -50.53
C LEU A 118 -1.80 6.34 -51.43
N LYS A 119 -0.82 6.63 -52.30
CA LYS A 119 -0.88 7.75 -53.26
C LYS A 119 -1.78 7.43 -54.46
N ASP A 120 -1.68 6.23 -55.03
CA ASP A 120 -2.56 5.80 -56.11
C ASP A 120 -2.95 4.31 -56.00
N PRO A 121 -3.99 4.00 -55.21
CA PRO A 121 -4.40 2.62 -54.97
C PRO A 121 -4.94 1.94 -56.23
N ARG A 122 -5.40 2.71 -57.22
CA ARG A 122 -6.03 2.19 -58.44
C ARG A 122 -5.05 1.40 -59.30
N LYS A 123 -3.78 1.87 -59.36
CA LYS A 123 -2.67 1.20 -60.06
C LYS A 123 -2.48 -0.24 -59.56
N PHE A 124 -2.61 -0.46 -58.26
CA PHE A 124 -2.43 -1.77 -57.63
C PHE A 124 -3.66 -2.67 -57.76
N THR A 125 -4.87 -2.09 -57.72
CA THR A 125 -6.10 -2.85 -57.99
C THR A 125 -6.21 -3.32 -59.44
N ALA A 126 -5.70 -2.53 -60.39
CA ALA A 126 -5.75 -2.85 -61.83
C ALA A 126 -4.90 -4.06 -62.21
N ILE A 127 -3.80 -4.30 -61.50
CA ILE A 127 -2.91 -5.47 -61.67
C ILE A 127 -3.31 -6.64 -60.76
N GLY A 128 -4.40 -6.51 -60.00
CA GLY A 128 -4.87 -7.54 -59.05
C GLY A 128 -3.93 -7.74 -57.85
N ALA A 129 -3.05 -6.78 -57.55
CA ALA A 129 -2.09 -6.90 -56.46
C ALA A 129 -2.81 -6.84 -55.10
N LYS A 130 -2.40 -7.72 -54.19
CA LYS A 130 -2.92 -7.78 -52.83
C LYS A 130 -2.33 -6.63 -52.01
N ILE A 131 -3.16 -6.02 -51.16
CA ILE A 131 -2.76 -4.90 -50.29
C ILE A 131 -1.54 -5.31 -49.45
N PRO A 132 -0.43 -4.55 -49.48
CA PRO A 132 0.72 -4.84 -48.64
C PRO A 132 0.34 -4.68 -47.17
N LYS A 133 0.53 -5.75 -46.40
CA LYS A 133 0.33 -5.78 -44.96
C LYS A 133 1.73 -5.72 -44.35
N GLY A 134 2.24 -4.51 -44.11
CA GLY A 134 3.63 -4.29 -43.68
C GLY A 134 4.10 -5.37 -42.69
N GLY A 135 5.16 -6.08 -43.08
CA GLY A 135 5.70 -7.18 -42.31
C GLY A 135 6.55 -6.63 -41.19
N PHE A 136 6.03 -6.59 -39.98
CA PHE A 136 6.90 -6.56 -38.81
C PHE A 136 7.52 -7.96 -38.68
N TYR A 137 8.78 -8.10 -39.07
CA TYR A 137 9.64 -9.22 -38.71
C TYR A 137 10.51 -8.85 -37.51
#